data_AF-A0A1L9VE67-F1
#
_entry.id   AF-A0A1L9VE67-F1
#
_cell.length_a   1.000
_cell.length_b   1.000
_cell.length_c   1.000
_cell.angle_alpha   90.00
_cell.angle_beta   90.00
_cell.angle_gamma   90.00
#
_symmetry.space_group_name_H-M   'P 1'
#
loop_
_entity.id
_entity.type
_entity.pdbx_description
1 polymer ?
#
loop_
_entity_poly.entity_id
_entity_poly.type
_entity_poly.pdbx_seq_one_letter_code
_entity_poly.pdbx_strand_id
1 'polypeptide(L)'
;MGLGGYVGAKSEAESYETTVRETKDLIATSPNETGAIVHNIFSSHGIPSDVVSQINASLHASHDRLLEFLITFHHKESQPDCNQAWISAITLAIGYFVGGFIPLIPYFIVNQVLVALYYSIGVMAVTLLAFGYIKTCIVRGWSGRENIVAGIRGGIEMCFVGGVAAGAAIALVRLIDTA
;
A
#
# COMPACT_ATOMS: atom_id res chain seq x y z
N MET A 1 11.46 -8.00 7.15
CA MET A 1 10.42 -7.33 6.32
C MET A 1 10.76 -5.89 5.94
N GLY A 2 11.59 -5.15 6.71
CA GLY A 2 12.04 -3.81 6.30
C GLY A 2 12.79 -3.74 4.97
N LEU A 3 13.66 -4.71 4.67
CA LEU A 3 14.34 -4.79 3.36
C LEU A 3 13.35 -4.94 2.19
N GLY A 4 12.22 -5.63 2.40
CA GLY A 4 11.16 -5.72 1.40
C GLY A 4 10.49 -4.37 1.13
N GLY A 5 10.29 -3.57 2.17
CA GLY A 5 9.81 -2.19 2.04
C GLY A 5 10.80 -1.29 1.29
N TYR A 6 12.10 -1.45 1.55
CA TYR A 6 13.16 -0.74 0.84
C TYR A 6 13.17 -1.07 -0.66
N VAL A 7 13.22 -2.37 -0.99
CA VAL A 7 13.28 -2.84 -2.37
C VAL A 7 11.99 -2.50 -3.12
N GLY A 8 10.83 -2.60 -2.47
CA GLY A 8 9.55 -2.20 -3.05
C GLY A 8 9.52 -0.72 -3.43
N ALA A 9 9.83 0.16 -2.49
CA ALA A 9 9.89 1.60 -2.76
C ALA A 9 10.97 1.99 -3.77
N LYS A 10 12.12 1.29 -3.78
CA LYS A 10 13.15 1.47 -4.81
C LYS A 10 12.65 1.05 -6.19
N SER A 11 11.95 -0.08 -6.26
CA SER A 11 11.36 -0.57 -7.51
C SER A 11 10.27 0.37 -8.04
N GLU A 12 9.48 1.00 -7.16
CA GLU A 12 8.52 2.04 -7.55
C GLU A 12 9.22 3.27 -8.15
N ALA A 13 10.35 3.70 -7.57
CA ALA A 13 11.15 4.80 -8.11
C ALA A 13 11.76 4.46 -9.48
N GLU A 14 12.34 3.28 -9.65
CA GLU A 14 12.89 2.82 -10.93
C GLU A 14 11.79 2.67 -12.00
N SER A 15 10.60 2.21 -11.61
CA SER A 15 9.43 2.14 -12.48
C SER A 15 9.02 3.53 -12.97
N TYR A 16 8.91 4.50 -12.04
CA TYR A 16 8.57 5.88 -12.37
C TYR A 16 9.56 6.53 -13.34
N GLU A 17 10.87 6.36 -13.11
CA GLU A 17 11.90 6.88 -14.01
C GLU A 17 11.81 6.28 -15.42
N THR A 18 11.45 4.99 -15.50
CA THR A 18 11.24 4.30 -16.78
C THR A 18 10.02 4.87 -17.50
N THR A 19 8.88 5.04 -16.81
CA THR A 19 7.67 5.66 -17.35
C THR A 19 7.94 7.08 -17.86
N VAL A 20 8.72 7.87 -17.12
CA VAL A 20 9.13 9.23 -17.54
C VAL A 20 9.98 9.20 -18.81
N ARG A 21 10.94 8.27 -18.91
CA ARG A 21 11.77 8.13 -20.11
C ARG A 21 10.95 7.71 -21.33
N GLU A 22 10.12 6.68 -21.18
CA GLU A 22 9.26 6.19 -22.27
C GLU A 22 8.27 7.26 -22.73
N THR A 23 7.72 8.04 -21.80
CA THR A 23 6.82 9.16 -22.14
C THR A 23 7.56 10.27 -22.88
N LYS A 24 8.81 10.59 -22.51
CA LYS A 24 9.63 11.55 -23.26
C LYS A 24 9.91 11.07 -24.69
N ASP A 25 10.23 9.79 -24.85
CA ASP A 25 10.47 9.19 -26.16
C ASP A 25 9.19 9.18 -27.01
N LEU A 26 8.03 8.93 -26.40
CA LEU A 26 6.71 8.99 -27.05
C LEU A 26 6.39 10.41 -27.55
N ILE A 27 6.62 11.44 -26.73
CA ILE A 27 6.40 12.83 -27.11
C ILE A 27 7.28 13.21 -28.32
N ALA A 28 8.54 12.75 -28.35
CA ALA A 28 9.48 13.04 -29.42
C ALA A 28 9.17 12.28 -30.72
N THR A 29 8.73 11.03 -30.62
CA THR A 29 8.58 10.12 -31.78
C THR A 29 7.17 10.18 -32.38
N SER A 30 6.15 10.34 -31.55
CA SER A 30 4.73 10.24 -31.95
C SER A 30 3.86 11.40 -31.41
N PRO A 31 4.00 12.62 -31.96
CA PRO A 31 3.16 13.77 -31.56
C PRO A 31 1.66 13.53 -31.82
N ASN A 32 1.32 12.84 -32.90
CA ASN A 32 -0.08 12.53 -33.25
C ASN A 32 -0.73 11.58 -32.23
N GLU A 33 0.01 10.58 -31.77
CA GLU A 33 -0.46 9.61 -30.78
C GLU A 33 -0.68 10.30 -29.43
N THR A 34 0.29 11.11 -29.02
CA THR A 34 0.18 11.92 -27.80
C THR A 34 -1.03 12.85 -27.83
N GLY A 35 -1.29 13.50 -28.97
CA GLY A 35 -2.47 14.34 -29.15
C GLY A 35 -3.80 13.57 -29.06
N ALA A 36 -3.82 12.34 -29.58
CA ALA A 36 -4.98 11.46 -29.44
C ALA A 36 -5.23 11.04 -27.98
N ILE A 37 -4.16 10.80 -27.20
CA ILE A 37 -4.25 10.50 -25.77
C ILE A 37 -4.86 11.68 -25.00
N VAL A 38 -4.34 12.90 -25.23
CA VAL A 38 -4.89 14.13 -24.63
C VAL A 38 -6.37 14.28 -24.97
N HIS A 39 -6.72 14.07 -26.24
CA HIS A 39 -8.11 14.17 -26.69
C HIS A 39 -9.02 13.16 -25.98
N ASN A 40 -8.61 11.89 -25.90
CA ASN A 40 -9.37 10.84 -25.23
C ASN A 40 -9.56 11.08 -23.73
N ILE A 41 -8.53 11.62 -23.05
CA ILE A 41 -8.63 11.97 -21.63
C ILE A 41 -9.71 13.03 -21.43
N PHE A 42 -9.68 14.12 -22.19
CA PHE A 42 -10.64 15.21 -22.01
C PHE A 42 -12.05 14.89 -22.56
N SER A 43 -12.16 14.07 -23.61
CA SER A 43 -13.47 13.61 -24.09
C SER A 43 -14.18 12.75 -23.06
N SER A 44 -13.44 11.92 -22.30
CA SER A 44 -14.01 11.14 -21.20
C SER A 44 -14.56 12.00 -20.05
N HIS A 45 -14.08 13.26 -19.94
CA HIS A 45 -14.56 14.25 -18.97
C HIS A 45 -15.68 15.15 -19.54
N GLY A 46 -16.16 14.87 -20.77
CA GLY A 46 -17.26 15.62 -21.39
C GLY A 46 -16.88 17.00 -21.94
N ILE A 47 -15.58 17.27 -22.17
CA ILE A 47 -15.14 18.55 -22.74
C ILE A 47 -15.37 18.55 -24.26
N PRO A 48 -16.00 19.60 -24.83
CA PRO A 48 -16.20 19.75 -26.27
C PRO A 48 -14.88 19.70 -27.06
N SER A 49 -14.89 19.05 -28.22
CA SER A 49 -13.69 18.79 -29.04
C SER A 49 -12.97 20.05 -29.52
N ASP A 50 -13.70 21.14 -29.73
CA ASP A 50 -13.18 22.46 -30.10
C ASP A 50 -12.31 23.08 -28.98
N VAL A 51 -12.67 22.85 -27.72
CA VAL A 51 -11.87 23.29 -26.56
C VAL A 51 -10.66 22.36 -26.36
N VAL A 52 -10.86 21.05 -26.52
CA VAL A 52 -9.79 20.05 -26.41
C VAL A 52 -8.69 20.29 -27.43
N SER A 53 -9.02 20.68 -28.67
CA SER A 53 -8.01 20.98 -29.69
C SER A 53 -7.12 22.18 -29.32
N GLN A 54 -7.68 23.21 -28.68
CA GLN A 54 -6.92 24.36 -28.17
C GLN A 54 -6.02 23.99 -26.98
N ILE A 55 -6.54 23.15 -26.07
CA ILE A 55 -5.75 22.61 -24.95
C ILE A 55 -4.60 21.75 -25.49
N ASN A 56 -4.89 20.89 -26.45
CA ASN A 56 -3.88 20.02 -27.07
C ASN A 56 -2.76 20.85 -27.72
N ALA A 57 -3.11 21.87 -28.52
CA ALA A 57 -2.13 22.76 -29.12
C ALA A 57 -1.28 23.49 -28.05
N SER A 58 -1.90 23.93 -26.96
CA SER A 58 -1.21 24.61 -25.85
C SER A 58 -0.29 23.66 -25.06
N LEU A 59 -0.68 22.40 -24.87
CA LEU A 59 0.16 21.39 -24.23
C LEU A 59 1.35 21.01 -25.12
N HIS A 60 1.13 20.80 -26.41
CA HIS A 60 2.21 20.52 -27.36
C HIS A 60 3.21 21.68 -27.55
N ALA A 61 2.83 22.92 -27.19
CA ALA A 61 3.75 24.04 -27.17
C ALA A 61 4.84 23.95 -26.07
N SER A 62 4.65 23.09 -25.06
CA SER A 62 5.61 22.87 -23.97
C SER A 62 5.75 21.38 -23.65
N HIS A 63 6.88 20.79 -24.02
CA HIS A 63 7.16 19.37 -23.81
C HIS A 63 7.11 18.99 -22.33
N ASP A 64 7.57 19.87 -21.43
CA ASP A 64 7.55 19.62 -19.99
C ASP A 64 6.12 19.57 -19.42
N ARG A 65 5.24 20.49 -19.86
CA ARG A 65 3.83 20.49 -19.42
C ARG A 65 3.07 19.30 -19.99
N LEU A 66 3.36 18.91 -21.22
CA LEU A 66 2.78 17.73 -21.84
C LEU A 66 3.23 16.45 -21.13
N LEU A 67 4.52 16.36 -20.78
CA LEU A 67 5.07 15.25 -20.01
C LEU A 67 4.39 15.14 -18.64
N GLU A 68 4.33 16.23 -17.88
CA GLU A 68 3.67 16.26 -16.56
C GLU A 68 2.19 15.87 -16.67
N PHE A 69 1.49 16.35 -17.69
CA PHE A 69 0.11 15.97 -17.98
C PHE A 69 -0.03 14.47 -18.27
N LEU A 70 0.80 13.90 -19.14
CA LEU A 70 0.72 12.48 -19.47
C LEU A 70 1.09 11.58 -18.28
N ILE A 71 2.11 11.94 -17.50
CA ILE A 71 2.46 11.19 -16.29
C ILE A 71 1.28 11.21 -15.30
N THR A 72 0.68 12.37 -15.08
CA THR A 72 -0.40 12.54 -14.10
C THR A 72 -1.73 11.94 -14.54
N PHE A 73 -2.14 12.16 -15.80
CA PHE A 73 -3.49 11.82 -16.27
C PHE A 73 -3.55 10.54 -17.09
N HIS A 74 -2.49 10.20 -17.85
CA HIS A 74 -2.44 8.96 -18.61
C HIS A 74 -1.91 7.80 -17.75
N HIS A 75 -0.73 7.97 -17.15
CA HIS A 75 -0.10 6.91 -16.34
C HIS A 75 -0.61 6.89 -14.89
N LYS A 76 -1.15 8.01 -14.39
CA LYS A 76 -1.63 8.16 -13.00
C LYS A 76 -0.56 7.84 -11.96
N GLU A 77 0.70 8.07 -12.32
CA GLU A 77 1.83 7.89 -11.42
C GLU A 77 2.19 9.23 -10.76
N SER A 78 2.38 9.20 -9.45
CA SER A 78 2.91 10.33 -8.69
C SER A 78 4.41 10.17 -8.49
N GLN A 79 5.14 11.27 -8.57
CA GLN A 79 6.58 11.26 -8.31
C GLN A 79 6.88 10.72 -6.89
N PRO A 80 7.68 9.64 -6.76
CA PRO A 80 8.03 9.11 -5.46
C PRO A 80 9.05 10.01 -4.75
N ASP A 81 8.94 10.10 -3.42
CA ASP A 81 9.86 10.88 -2.60
C ASP A 81 11.20 10.16 -2.44
N CYS A 82 12.32 10.86 -2.63
CA CYS A 82 13.68 10.27 -2.51
C CYS A 82 13.96 9.58 -1.16
N ASN A 83 13.28 9.97 -0.08
CA ASN A 83 13.47 9.37 1.25
C ASN A 83 12.45 8.26 1.57
N GLN A 84 11.49 8.00 0.69
CA GLN A 84 10.39 7.05 0.92
C GLN A 84 10.91 5.63 1.14
N ALA A 85 11.99 5.23 0.45
CA ALA A 85 12.54 3.88 0.56
C ALA A 85 13.10 3.57 1.95
N TRP A 86 13.87 4.48 2.54
CA TRP A 86 14.42 4.31 3.88
C TRP A 86 13.34 4.40 4.96
N ILE A 87 12.42 5.37 4.83
CA ILE A 87 11.31 5.52 5.76
C ILE A 87 10.44 4.25 5.76
N SER A 88 10.03 3.77 4.58
CA SER A 88 9.26 2.53 4.43
C SER A 88 9.99 1.35 5.10
N ALA A 89 11.29 1.20 4.84
CA ALA A 89 12.08 0.11 5.39
C ALA A 89 12.12 0.12 6.94
N ILE A 90 12.39 1.28 7.52
CA ILE A 90 12.50 1.44 8.98
C ILE A 90 11.14 1.27 9.64
N THR A 91 10.09 1.90 9.11
CA THR A 91 8.73 1.79 9.65
C THR A 91 8.23 0.35 9.62
N LEU A 92 8.47 -0.39 8.53
CA LEU A 92 8.13 -1.81 8.46
C LEU A 92 8.98 -2.65 9.41
N ALA A 93 10.29 -2.40 9.51
CA ALA A 93 11.17 -3.15 10.42
C ALA A 93 10.73 -3.00 11.88
N ILE A 94 10.49 -1.76 12.32
CA ILE A 94 10.05 -1.44 13.69
C ILE A 94 8.64 -2.01 13.92
N GLY A 95 7.71 -1.81 12.97
CA GLY A 95 6.35 -2.31 13.09
C GLY A 95 6.30 -3.83 13.26
N TYR A 96 7.09 -4.58 12.49
CA TYR A 96 7.20 -6.03 12.63
C TYR A 96 7.88 -6.46 13.92
N PHE A 97 8.93 -5.76 14.33
CA PHE A 97 9.62 -6.05 15.59
C PHE A 97 8.65 -5.88 16.77
N VAL A 98 7.99 -4.72 16.88
CA VAL A 98 7.06 -4.43 17.97
C VAL A 98 5.83 -5.36 17.91
N GLY A 99 5.24 -5.54 16.72
CA GLY A 99 4.06 -6.40 16.55
C GLY A 99 4.33 -7.87 16.87
N GLY A 100 5.52 -8.39 16.52
CA GLY A 100 5.94 -9.75 16.86
C GLY A 100 6.42 -9.90 18.30
N PHE A 101 6.92 -8.83 18.92
CA PHE A 101 7.43 -8.85 20.28
C PHE A 101 6.31 -8.92 21.32
N ILE A 102 5.19 -8.23 21.10
CA ILE A 102 4.07 -8.17 22.06
C ILE A 102 3.55 -9.57 22.46
N PRO A 103 3.27 -10.51 21.54
CA PRO A 103 2.84 -11.87 21.88
C PRO A 103 3.91 -12.71 22.61
N LEU A 104 5.19 -12.33 22.54
CA LEU A 104 6.28 -13.06 23.20
C LEU A 104 6.47 -12.66 24.66
N ILE A 105 5.95 -11.50 25.07
CA ILE A 105 6.08 -10.97 26.45
C ILE A 105 5.66 -12.01 27.52
N PRO A 106 4.54 -12.74 27.39
CA PRO A 106 4.13 -13.71 28.40
C PRO A 106 5.14 -14.85 28.65
N TYR A 107 5.94 -15.21 27.65
CA TYR A 107 6.97 -16.26 27.78
C TYR A 107 8.14 -15.84 28.66
N PHE A 108 8.40 -14.54 28.81
CA PHE A 108 9.46 -14.05 29.70
C PHE A 108 9.04 -14.06 31.18
N ILE A 109 7.74 -14.07 31.46
CA ILE A 109 7.19 -13.89 32.81
C ILE A 109 6.77 -15.24 33.40
N VAL A 110 6.27 -16.17 32.58
CA VAL A 110 5.68 -17.42 33.04
C VAL A 110 6.63 -18.60 32.78
N ASN A 111 7.04 -19.29 33.84
CA ASN A 111 7.96 -20.44 33.76
C ASN A 111 7.35 -21.69 33.09
N GLN A 112 6.01 -21.81 33.08
CA GLN A 112 5.32 -22.93 32.43
C GLN A 112 4.93 -22.58 30.99
N VAL A 113 5.53 -23.30 30.02
CA VAL A 113 5.36 -23.04 28.59
C VAL A 113 3.89 -23.10 28.13
N LEU A 114 3.13 -24.11 28.58
CA LEU A 114 1.72 -24.24 28.21
C LEU A 114 0.87 -23.08 28.76
N VAL A 115 1.14 -22.63 29.98
CA VAL A 115 0.44 -21.50 30.59
C VAL A 115 0.80 -20.21 29.85
N ALA A 116 2.09 -20.02 29.54
CA ALA A 116 2.57 -18.89 28.75
C ALA A 116 1.94 -18.83 27.34
N LEU A 117 1.72 -19.98 26.70
CA LEU A 117 1.06 -20.08 25.41
C LEU A 117 -0.39 -19.57 25.46
N TYR A 118 -1.18 -19.95 26.46
CA TYR A 118 -2.56 -19.45 26.61
C TYR A 118 -2.60 -17.93 26.81
N TYR A 119 -1.71 -17.39 27.64
CA TYR A 119 -1.58 -15.94 27.80
C TYR A 119 -1.15 -15.26 26.50
N SER A 120 -0.20 -15.84 25.76
CA SER A 120 0.26 -15.34 24.47
C SER A 120 -0.87 -15.29 23.42
N ILE A 121 -1.72 -16.31 23.35
CA ILE A 121 -2.89 -16.32 22.46
C ILE A 121 -3.85 -15.18 22.81
N GLY A 122 -4.13 -14.97 24.10
CA GLY A 122 -4.98 -13.86 24.55
C GLY A 122 -4.39 -12.50 24.21
N VAL A 123 -3.10 -12.30 24.50
CA VAL A 123 -2.38 -11.05 24.18
C VAL A 123 -2.35 -10.82 22.67
N MET A 124 -2.10 -11.85 21.87
CA MET A 124 -2.10 -11.77 20.41
C MET A 124 -3.48 -11.40 19.86
N ALA A 125 -4.56 -12.01 20.36
CA ALA A 125 -5.92 -11.69 19.94
C ALA A 125 -6.28 -10.23 20.24
N VAL A 126 -5.98 -9.74 21.45
CA VAL A 126 -6.19 -8.33 21.82
C VAL A 126 -5.34 -7.40 20.94
N THR A 127 -4.09 -7.77 20.69
CA THR A 127 -3.18 -7.01 19.82
C THR A 127 -3.74 -6.90 18.40
N LEU A 128 -4.17 -8.00 17.79
CA LEU A 128 -4.76 -8.02 16.45
C LEU A 128 -6.06 -7.20 16.38
N LEU A 129 -6.94 -7.31 17.38
CA LEU A 129 -8.15 -6.48 17.47
C LEU A 129 -7.79 -4.99 17.52
N ALA A 130 -6.85 -4.60 18.38
CA ALA A 130 -6.42 -3.21 18.54
C ALA A 130 -5.79 -2.66 17.25
N PHE A 131 -4.86 -3.42 16.64
CA PHE A 131 -4.24 -3.02 15.38
C PHE A 131 -5.25 -2.89 14.24
N GLY A 132 -6.18 -3.84 14.10
CA GLY A 132 -7.22 -3.78 13.07
C GLY A 132 -8.20 -2.61 13.29
N TYR A 133 -8.56 -2.32 14.55
CA TYR A 133 -9.37 -1.17 14.93
C TYR A 133 -8.66 0.14 14.61
N ILE A 134 -7.43 0.32 15.10
CA ILE A 134 -6.63 1.54 14.90
C ILE A 134 -6.40 1.79 13.41
N LYS A 135 -6.00 0.75 12.65
CA LYS A 135 -5.81 0.84 11.20
C LYS A 135 -7.08 1.36 10.51
N THR A 136 -8.24 0.84 10.89
CA THR A 136 -9.51 1.21 10.26
C THR A 136 -9.96 2.62 10.65
N CYS A 137 -9.76 3.03 11.91
CA CYS A 137 -10.06 4.38 12.39
C CYS A 137 -9.14 5.44 11.80
N ILE A 138 -7.87 5.12 11.52
CA ILE A 138 -6.96 6.03 10.81
C ILE A 138 -7.48 6.32 9.39
N VAL A 139 -8.03 5.30 8.70
CA VAL A 139 -8.49 5.44 7.31
C VAL A 139 -9.89 6.06 7.21
N ARG A 140 -10.84 5.65 8.07
CA ARG A 140 -12.25 6.09 8.00
C ARG A 140 -12.58 7.27 8.92
N GLY A 141 -11.67 7.63 9.82
CA GLY A 141 -11.89 8.65 10.85
C GLY A 141 -12.41 8.07 12.16
N TRP A 142 -12.30 8.86 13.22
CA TRP A 142 -12.55 8.45 14.61
C TRP A 142 -13.96 8.76 15.10
N SER A 143 -14.66 9.68 14.44
CA SER A 143 -15.97 10.18 14.89
C SER A 143 -17.10 9.61 14.05
N GLY A 144 -18.10 9.03 14.73
CA GLY A 144 -19.31 8.49 14.10
C GLY A 144 -19.56 7.03 14.45
N ARG A 145 -20.83 6.68 14.71
CA ARG A 145 -21.24 5.32 15.08
C ARG A 145 -20.90 4.29 14.00
N GLU A 146 -21.00 4.68 12.73
CA GLU A 146 -20.63 3.83 11.59
C GLU A 146 -19.11 3.57 11.52
N ASN A 147 -18.29 4.54 11.91
CA ASN A 147 -16.84 4.41 11.93
C ASN A 147 -16.35 3.49 13.06
N ILE A 148 -16.99 3.55 14.23
CA ILE A 148 -16.71 2.63 15.34
C ILE A 148 -17.07 1.19 14.95
N VAL A 149 -18.23 0.99 14.31
CA VAL A 149 -18.65 -0.33 13.83
C VAL A 149 -17.68 -0.85 12.76
N ALA A 150 -17.26 0.01 11.84
CA ALA A 150 -16.24 -0.35 10.85
C ALA A 150 -14.91 -0.72 11.51
N GLY A 151 -14.48 0.01 12.55
CA GLY A 151 -13.27 -0.29 13.32
C GLY A 151 -13.31 -1.66 13.97
N ILE A 152 -14.43 -1.99 14.64
CA ILE A 152 -14.62 -3.31 15.26
C ILE A 152 -14.58 -4.40 14.20
N ARG A 153 -15.24 -4.19 13.05
CA ARG A 153 -15.21 -5.14 11.94
C ARG A 153 -13.79 -5.35 11.41
N GLY A 154 -13.01 -4.28 11.23
CA GLY A 154 -11.61 -4.37 10.82
C GLY A 154 -10.73 -5.13 11.84
N GLY A 155 -10.99 -4.92 13.13
CA GLY A 155 -10.37 -5.73 14.20
C GLY A 155 -10.70 -7.22 14.09
N ILE A 156 -11.98 -7.55 13.93
CA ILE A 156 -12.44 -8.95 13.80
C ILE A 156 -11.84 -9.61 12.55
N GLU A 157 -11.80 -8.91 11.42
CA GLU A 157 -11.18 -9.40 10.18
C GLU A 157 -9.69 -9.71 10.40
N MET A 158 -8.96 -8.83 11.10
CA MET A 158 -7.55 -9.05 11.43
C MET A 158 -7.34 -10.27 12.34
N CYS A 159 -8.21 -10.45 13.35
CA CYS A 159 -8.19 -11.64 14.20
C CYS A 159 -8.51 -12.92 13.43
N PHE A 160 -9.48 -12.87 12.51
CA PHE A 160 -9.84 -14.02 11.70
C PHE A 160 -8.67 -14.46 10.81
N VAL A 161 -8.05 -13.53 10.09
CA VAL A 161 -6.86 -13.82 9.25
C VAL A 161 -5.71 -14.34 10.10
N GLY A 162 -5.44 -13.71 11.25
CA GLY A 162 -4.41 -14.18 12.18
C GLY A 162 -4.69 -15.58 12.72
N GLY A 163 -5.94 -15.89 13.05
CA GLY A 163 -6.37 -17.21 13.51
C GLY A 163 -6.23 -18.28 12.43
N VAL A 164 -6.61 -17.98 11.19
CA VAL A 164 -6.43 -18.89 10.05
C VAL A 164 -4.93 -19.15 9.80
N ALA A 165 -4.10 -18.11 9.84
CA ALA A 165 -2.65 -18.26 9.68
C ALA A 165 -2.02 -19.11 10.80
N ALA A 166 -2.41 -18.88 12.05
CA ALA A 166 -1.95 -19.69 13.19
C ALA A 166 -2.42 -21.14 13.08
N GLY A 167 -3.68 -21.36 12.69
CA GLY A 167 -4.22 -22.69 12.45
C GLY A 167 -3.48 -23.44 11.33
N ALA A 168 -3.16 -22.76 10.24
CA ALA A 168 -2.36 -23.31 9.14
C ALA A 168 -0.94 -23.68 9.60
N ALA A 169 -0.29 -22.83 10.41
CA ALA A 169 1.02 -23.11 10.98
C ALA A 169 1.01 -24.36 11.88
N ILE A 170 0.00 -24.49 12.77
CA ILE A 170 -0.16 -25.66 13.64
C ILE A 170 -0.44 -26.92 12.81
N ALA A 171 -1.30 -26.83 11.79
CA ALA A 171 -1.60 -27.95 10.91
C ALA A 171 -0.35 -28.43 10.16
N LEU A 172 0.47 -27.51 9.64
CA LEU A 172 1.72 -27.83 8.98
C LEU A 172 2.70 -28.54 9.93
N VAL A 173 2.89 -28.02 11.13
CA VAL A 173 3.77 -28.65 12.14
C VAL A 173 3.28 -30.05 12.47
N ARG A 174 1.98 -30.25 12.69
CA ARG A 174 1.42 -31.58 12.96
C ARG A 174 1.62 -32.55 11.80
N LEU A 175 1.43 -32.11 10.56
CA LEU A 175 1.63 -32.96 9.39
C LEU A 175 3.08 -33.44 9.27
N ILE A 176 4.05 -32.55 9.53
CA ILE A 176 5.47 -32.89 9.53
C ILE A 176 5.81 -33.85 10.67
N ASP A 177 5.25 -33.64 11.86
CA ASP A 177 5.53 -34.47 13.04
C ASP A 177 4.89 -35.87 12.94
N THR A 178 3.83 -36.01 12.13
CA THR A 178 3.20 -37.31 11.81
C THR A 178 3.80 -38.03 10.59
N ALA A 179 4.72 -37.41 9.84
CA ALA A 179 5.38 -37.98 8.66
C ALA A 179 6.72 -38.62 9.03
#